data_AF-A0A316FSC2-F1
#
_entry.id   AF-A0A316FSC2-F1
#
_cell.length_a   1.000
_cell.length_b   1.000
_cell.length_c   1.000
_cell.angle_alpha   90.00
_cell.angle_beta   90.00
_cell.angle_gamma   90.00
#
_symmetry.space_group_name_H-M   'P 1'
#
loop_
_entity.id
_entity.type
_entity.pdbx_description
1 polymer ?
#
loop_
_entity_poly.entity_id
_entity_poly.type
_entity_poly.pdbx_seq_one_letter_code
_entity_poly.pdbx_strand_id
1 'polypeptide(L)'
;MGPAGSAAAAGSYGYLKPGGQPRLVEKVPVNVVFIGYEPQQVGKKAFLGELAGGYEPVVRSRLNYGVTEKLGITYKYDYKLTYADRKYEDRFFRQLTKLAKPADLTTFQQAYNDQENNVLDIANNNVIDAPSVEKWLAYNAPAGVDTRRNTVFFINWYGRSDFKHHVYTKTGEPDPDTGYDFGVNRASRKMIAWGGTTADDEETGLGSTRRIWFHDLSAGPESWTSNYDVDNRDLDGDGIEDYRMPPTWEYAAGGYRAPAALAGDLGKITRYVALNLLFTTSPLYPVELPAAEPPKSLNIDDNTYEGWPGVNASEEYTTPALLKAELAELRWRNRLSYDTQDLPYDAKAEQCYLGAAATEESCYPETGFPAFANLYLYNRENLDRALDDEGKVDYEIPLFNYAVGEGVPTPGLGVADDDYVTGTQSYVFSFISPEVVAAGYGLTTTQIHEVGHHLGMSHPHDGYDSATGVDYGPANEFYYVNAGDENNSMMSYIDVNWDFSQFDRDNNDRFLTAAYWEAANRLAAQVPAGKGRTALKAADALLGGASKAFAAHEYRIAYALAEKAYGTVAAIPGVDAAGLATTLKAEADQSRRTTDLHSPHEFIDTLAPDSPRSQP
;
A
#
# COMPACT_ATOMS: atom_id res chain seq x y z
N MET A 1 19.24 51.70 -10.77
CA MET A 1 19.46 50.29 -11.17
C MET A 1 20.91 49.94 -10.86
N GLY A 2 21.16 49.23 -9.76
CA GLY A 2 22.49 48.70 -9.44
C GLY A 2 22.74 47.41 -10.23
N PRO A 3 24.00 47.01 -10.47
CA PRO A 3 24.29 45.79 -11.19
C PRO A 3 23.84 44.59 -10.35
N ALA A 4 23.05 43.71 -10.95
CA ALA A 4 22.75 42.39 -10.39
C ALA A 4 24.08 41.66 -10.12
N GLY A 5 24.32 41.32 -8.86
CA GLY A 5 25.46 40.50 -8.46
C GLY A 5 25.34 39.14 -9.14
N SER A 6 26.30 38.83 -10.01
CA SER A 6 26.44 37.50 -10.60
C SER A 6 26.63 36.46 -9.49
N ALA A 7 25.70 35.53 -9.35
CA ALA A 7 25.89 34.34 -8.54
C ALA A 7 27.17 33.63 -9.01
N ALA A 8 28.14 33.48 -8.12
CA ALA A 8 29.36 32.73 -8.40
C ALA A 8 28.99 31.26 -8.70
N ALA A 9 29.61 30.69 -9.73
CA ALA A 9 29.39 29.30 -10.13
C ALA A 9 29.57 28.36 -8.91
N ALA A 10 28.49 27.70 -8.51
CA ALA A 10 28.51 26.67 -7.48
C ALA A 10 29.55 25.61 -7.87
N GLY A 11 30.43 25.23 -6.95
CA GLY A 11 31.30 24.08 -7.18
C GLY A 11 30.45 22.87 -7.54
N SER A 12 30.79 22.15 -8.61
CA SER A 12 30.01 20.99 -9.04
C SER A 12 30.18 19.86 -8.02
N TYR A 13 29.14 19.58 -7.26
CA TYR A 13 29.02 18.41 -6.40
C TYR A 13 28.62 17.18 -7.25
N GLY A 14 28.93 15.96 -6.78
CA GLY A 14 28.65 14.74 -7.53
C GLY A 14 27.19 14.29 -7.42
N TYR A 15 26.58 14.51 -6.26
CA TYR A 15 25.28 14.02 -5.84
C TYR A 15 24.36 15.16 -5.37
N LEU A 16 24.86 16.08 -4.55
CA LEU A 16 24.12 17.26 -4.12
C LEU A 16 23.91 18.19 -5.32
N LYS A 17 22.68 18.60 -5.58
CA LYS A 17 22.34 19.51 -6.68
C LYS A 17 21.55 20.68 -6.12
N PRO A 18 22.20 21.80 -5.77
CA PRO A 18 21.51 22.99 -5.29
C PRO A 18 20.31 23.36 -6.20
N GLY A 19 19.09 23.25 -5.67
CA GLY A 19 17.82 23.56 -6.35
C GLY A 19 17.33 22.51 -7.35
N GLY A 20 18.03 21.39 -7.50
CA GLY A 20 17.67 20.33 -8.44
C GLY A 20 16.89 19.19 -7.79
N GLN A 21 16.23 18.40 -8.62
CA GLN A 21 15.58 17.14 -8.23
C GLN A 21 16.61 16.07 -7.82
N PRO A 22 16.26 15.15 -6.90
CA PRO A 22 17.08 13.97 -6.63
C PRO A 22 17.21 13.13 -7.91
N ARG A 23 18.25 12.30 -7.94
CA ARG A 23 18.50 11.37 -9.05
C ARG A 23 18.87 10.01 -8.49
N LEU A 24 17.89 9.34 -7.93
CA LEU A 24 18.03 7.97 -7.44
C LEU A 24 17.77 7.03 -8.61
N VAL A 25 18.80 6.29 -9.03
CA VAL A 25 18.65 5.27 -10.08
C VAL A 25 19.03 3.94 -9.48
N GLU A 26 18.12 2.99 -9.56
CA GLU A 26 18.32 1.63 -9.04
C GLU A 26 18.14 0.62 -10.17
N LYS A 27 19.07 -0.35 -10.21
CA LYS A 27 18.86 -1.57 -10.99
C LYS A 27 18.21 -2.59 -10.08
N VAL A 28 16.93 -2.84 -10.28
CA VAL A 28 16.12 -3.71 -9.42
C VAL A 28 16.20 -5.15 -9.94
N PRO A 29 16.98 -6.06 -9.32
CA PRO A 29 16.90 -7.48 -9.59
C PRO A 29 15.50 -8.01 -9.24
N VAL A 30 14.87 -8.64 -10.22
CA VAL A 30 13.57 -9.30 -10.06
C VAL A 30 13.75 -10.77 -10.43
N ASN A 31 13.76 -11.64 -9.43
CA ASN A 31 13.75 -13.08 -9.67
C ASN A 31 12.31 -13.54 -9.92
N VAL A 32 12.08 -14.27 -11.00
CA VAL A 32 10.82 -14.98 -11.24
C VAL A 32 11.12 -16.46 -11.26
N VAL A 33 10.52 -17.19 -10.33
CA VAL A 33 10.78 -18.60 -10.12
C VAL A 33 9.51 -19.39 -10.40
N PHE A 34 9.56 -20.27 -11.39
CA PHE A 34 8.47 -21.18 -11.71
C PHE A 34 8.74 -22.54 -11.06
N ILE A 35 7.80 -23.00 -10.24
CA ILE A 35 7.83 -24.29 -9.55
C ILE A 35 6.68 -25.14 -10.06
N GLY A 36 6.95 -26.29 -10.69
CA GLY A 36 5.93 -27.14 -11.28
C GLY A 36 5.43 -26.67 -12.66
N TYR A 37 6.13 -25.73 -13.28
CA TYR A 37 5.92 -25.37 -14.68
C TYR A 37 7.11 -25.77 -15.53
N GLU A 38 6.81 -26.24 -16.72
CA GLU A 38 7.80 -26.48 -17.75
C GLU A 38 8.02 -25.24 -18.64
N PRO A 39 9.23 -25.01 -19.18
CA PRO A 39 9.52 -23.87 -20.05
C PRO A 39 8.61 -23.73 -21.28
N GLN A 40 8.06 -24.84 -21.77
CA GLN A 40 7.10 -24.85 -22.89
C GLN A 40 5.68 -24.39 -22.48
N GLN A 41 5.30 -24.52 -21.20
CA GLN A 41 4.01 -24.04 -20.71
C GLN A 41 4.06 -22.52 -20.47
N VAL A 42 5.16 -22.05 -19.88
CA VAL A 42 5.40 -20.62 -19.65
C VAL A 42 6.57 -20.16 -20.50
N GLY A 43 6.28 -19.85 -21.76
CA GLY A 43 7.30 -19.43 -22.73
C GLY A 43 7.92 -18.08 -22.36
N LYS A 44 9.24 -18.03 -22.19
CA LYS A 44 10.01 -16.82 -21.84
C LYS A 44 9.65 -15.58 -22.66
N LYS A 45 9.45 -15.73 -23.99
CA LYS A 45 9.15 -14.59 -24.87
C LYS A 45 7.78 -13.97 -24.57
N ALA A 46 6.75 -14.81 -24.36
CA ALA A 46 5.40 -14.33 -24.07
C ALA A 46 5.37 -13.66 -22.69
N PHE A 47 5.94 -14.33 -21.68
CA PHE A 47 6.02 -13.79 -20.32
C PHE A 47 6.76 -12.43 -20.26
N LEU A 48 7.96 -12.35 -20.86
CA LEU A 48 8.73 -11.10 -20.89
C LEU A 48 8.10 -10.02 -21.78
N GLY A 49 7.18 -10.39 -22.67
CA GLY A 49 6.46 -9.44 -23.53
C GLY A 49 5.54 -8.52 -22.75
N GLU A 50 5.07 -8.96 -21.57
CA GLU A 50 4.18 -8.18 -20.71
C GLU A 50 4.93 -7.20 -19.80
N LEU A 51 6.21 -7.45 -19.50
CA LEU A 51 6.95 -6.74 -18.46
C LEU A 51 7.51 -5.39 -18.93
N ALA A 52 7.48 -4.40 -18.04
CA ALA A 52 8.09 -3.09 -18.27
C ALA A 52 9.63 -3.15 -18.12
N GLY A 53 10.36 -2.28 -18.83
CA GLY A 53 11.83 -2.19 -18.71
C GLY A 53 12.32 -1.36 -17.51
N GLY A 54 11.44 -0.54 -16.92
CA GLY A 54 11.73 0.33 -15.80
C GLY A 54 10.47 1.03 -15.31
N TYR A 55 10.61 1.81 -14.24
CA TYR A 55 9.49 2.47 -13.60
C TYR A 55 9.91 3.79 -12.94
N GLU A 56 9.04 4.80 -13.00
CA GLU A 56 9.21 6.09 -12.31
C GLU A 56 7.97 6.36 -11.44
N PRO A 57 8.08 6.28 -10.10
CA PRO A 57 6.94 6.51 -9.23
C PRO A 57 6.51 7.98 -9.24
N VAL A 58 5.21 8.18 -9.04
CA VAL A 58 4.56 9.49 -8.93
C VAL A 58 3.72 9.55 -7.66
N VAL A 59 3.36 10.74 -7.20
CA VAL A 59 2.34 10.88 -6.15
C VAL A 59 0.96 10.72 -6.81
N ARG A 60 0.24 9.65 -6.48
CA ARG A 60 -0.99 9.26 -7.19
C ARG A 60 -2.15 10.23 -6.95
N SER A 61 -2.32 10.73 -5.73
CA SER A 61 -3.38 11.68 -5.39
C SER A 61 -3.36 12.93 -6.27
N ARG A 62 -2.17 13.37 -6.72
CA ARG A 62 -1.97 14.53 -7.60
C ARG A 62 -2.49 14.32 -9.02
N LEU A 63 -2.57 13.07 -9.49
CA LEU A 63 -3.00 12.75 -10.86
C LEU A 63 -4.42 13.21 -11.11
N ASN A 64 -5.30 13.05 -10.13
CA ASN A 64 -6.69 13.53 -10.18
C ASN A 64 -6.75 15.03 -10.43
N TYR A 65 -5.77 15.79 -9.94
CA TYR A 65 -5.64 17.24 -10.09
C TYR A 65 -4.86 17.67 -11.35
N GLY A 66 -4.60 16.74 -12.28
CA GLY A 66 -3.83 17.01 -13.49
C GLY A 66 -2.35 17.28 -13.24
N VAL A 67 -1.83 16.92 -12.06
CA VAL A 67 -0.44 17.14 -11.66
C VAL A 67 0.31 15.82 -11.63
N THR A 68 1.36 15.72 -12.45
CA THR A 68 2.31 14.59 -12.38
C THR A 68 3.51 14.97 -11.53
N GLU A 69 3.46 14.64 -10.24
CA GLU A 69 4.54 14.88 -9.29
C GLU A 69 5.47 13.66 -9.23
N LYS A 70 6.70 13.81 -9.72
CA LYS A 70 7.71 12.73 -9.72
C LYS A 70 8.57 12.80 -8.47
N LEU A 71 8.90 11.62 -7.91
CA LEU A 71 9.77 11.52 -6.74
C LEU A 71 11.28 11.65 -7.06
N GLY A 72 11.68 11.65 -8.34
CA GLY A 72 13.10 11.62 -8.74
C GLY A 72 13.79 10.27 -8.50
N ILE A 73 13.00 9.19 -8.44
CA ILE A 73 13.44 7.80 -8.44
C ILE A 73 13.23 7.20 -9.84
N THR A 74 14.19 6.43 -10.33
CA THR A 74 14.09 5.65 -11.56
C THR A 74 14.53 4.22 -11.32
N TYR A 75 13.61 3.27 -11.44
CA TYR A 75 13.90 1.85 -11.40
C TYR A 75 14.19 1.32 -12.80
N LYS A 76 15.18 0.43 -12.89
CA LYS A 76 15.49 -0.34 -14.10
C LYS A 76 15.45 -1.81 -13.74
N TYR A 77 14.46 -2.52 -14.25
CA TYR A 77 14.27 -3.91 -13.88
C TYR A 77 15.29 -4.83 -14.56
N ASP A 78 15.77 -5.81 -13.80
CA ASP A 78 16.70 -6.84 -14.24
C ASP A 78 16.08 -8.22 -13.97
N TYR A 79 15.29 -8.70 -14.93
CA TYR A 79 14.52 -9.93 -14.78
C TYR A 79 15.38 -11.18 -14.92
N LYS A 80 15.25 -12.09 -13.95
CA LYS A 80 15.85 -13.41 -13.97
C LYS A 80 14.80 -14.49 -13.81
N LEU A 81 14.50 -15.21 -14.89
CA LEU A 81 13.60 -16.36 -14.89
C LEU A 81 14.36 -17.62 -14.49
N THR A 82 13.80 -18.39 -13.56
CA THR A 82 14.31 -19.68 -13.09
C THR A 82 13.18 -20.69 -13.12
N TYR A 83 13.39 -21.86 -13.73
CA TYR A 83 12.48 -23.00 -13.63
C TYR A 83 13.11 -23.97 -12.63
N ALA A 84 12.35 -24.33 -11.60
CA ALA A 84 12.82 -25.27 -10.59
C ALA A 84 13.09 -26.64 -11.23
N ASP A 85 14.11 -27.35 -10.75
CA ASP A 85 14.34 -28.72 -11.18
C ASP A 85 13.41 -29.69 -10.42
N ARG A 86 13.28 -30.89 -10.97
CA ARG A 86 12.44 -31.94 -10.36
C ARG A 86 12.80 -32.24 -8.90
N LYS A 87 14.08 -32.15 -8.54
CA LYS A 87 14.55 -32.44 -7.17
C LYS A 87 14.06 -31.38 -6.20
N TYR A 88 14.09 -30.11 -6.60
CA TYR A 88 13.54 -29.01 -5.84
C TYR A 88 12.03 -29.15 -5.70
N GLU A 89 11.32 -29.34 -6.81
CA GLU A 89 9.85 -29.50 -6.83
C GLU A 89 9.41 -30.63 -5.91
N ASP A 90 10.05 -31.79 -6.01
CA ASP A 90 9.73 -32.92 -5.15
C ASP A 90 9.97 -32.62 -3.66
N ARG A 91 10.96 -31.79 -3.30
CA ARG A 91 11.14 -31.34 -1.91
C ARG A 91 10.04 -30.37 -1.49
N PHE A 92 9.70 -29.42 -2.36
CA PHE A 92 8.72 -28.38 -2.08
C PHE A 92 7.31 -28.97 -1.94
N PHE A 93 6.84 -29.75 -2.91
CA PHE A 93 5.48 -30.34 -2.86
C PHE A 93 5.34 -31.39 -1.75
N ARG A 94 6.43 -32.07 -1.35
CA ARG A 94 6.44 -32.86 -0.11
C ARG A 94 6.29 -31.99 1.13
N GLN A 95 6.83 -30.77 1.14
CA GLN A 95 6.62 -29.84 2.23
C GLN A 95 5.18 -29.34 2.26
N LEU A 96 4.60 -28.95 1.12
CA LEU A 96 3.17 -28.58 1.04
C LEU A 96 2.28 -29.72 1.54
N THR A 97 2.57 -30.96 1.14
CA THR A 97 1.84 -32.16 1.63
C THR A 97 1.88 -32.30 3.15
N LYS A 98 3.00 -31.96 3.80
CA LYS A 98 3.16 -32.03 5.25
C LYS A 98 2.43 -30.90 5.99
N LEU A 99 2.37 -29.72 5.37
CA LEU A 99 1.68 -28.56 5.93
C LEU A 99 0.16 -28.65 5.74
N ALA A 100 -0.28 -29.31 4.65
CA ALA A 100 -1.68 -29.49 4.32
C ALA A 100 -2.45 -30.25 5.40
N LYS A 101 -3.48 -29.60 5.94
CA LYS A 101 -4.46 -30.18 6.85
C LYS A 101 -5.78 -30.36 6.09
N PRO A 102 -6.42 -31.54 6.14
CA PRO A 102 -7.74 -31.72 5.55
C PRO A 102 -8.74 -30.69 6.08
N ALA A 103 -9.57 -30.16 5.20
CA ALA A 103 -10.62 -29.19 5.52
C ALA A 103 -11.83 -29.44 4.62
N ASP A 104 -12.97 -28.89 5.03
CA ASP A 104 -14.16 -28.87 4.17
C ASP A 104 -13.92 -27.96 2.95
N LEU A 105 -14.74 -28.13 1.91
CA LEU A 105 -14.74 -27.21 0.78
C LEU A 105 -15.10 -25.81 1.28
N THR A 106 -14.42 -24.80 0.76
CA THR A 106 -14.83 -23.41 0.98
C THR A 106 -16.12 -23.11 0.24
N THR A 107 -16.83 -22.05 0.64
CA THR A 107 -18.00 -21.54 -0.10
C THR A 107 -17.70 -21.33 -1.59
N PHE A 108 -16.50 -20.81 -1.91
CA PHE A 108 -16.09 -20.49 -3.28
C PHE A 108 -15.64 -21.71 -4.09
N GLN A 109 -15.10 -22.74 -3.43
CA GLN A 109 -14.89 -24.05 -4.07
C GLN A 109 -16.21 -24.73 -4.40
N GLN A 110 -17.23 -24.61 -3.53
CA GLN A 110 -18.56 -25.10 -3.84
C GLN A 110 -19.19 -24.28 -4.98
N ALA A 111 -19.09 -22.95 -4.95
CA ALA A 111 -19.60 -22.08 -6.01
C ALA A 111 -18.98 -22.40 -7.38
N TYR A 112 -17.68 -22.75 -7.41
CA TYR A 112 -17.01 -23.24 -8.62
C TYR A 112 -17.58 -24.58 -9.11
N ASN A 113 -17.82 -25.54 -8.20
CA ASN A 113 -18.45 -26.82 -8.57
C ASN A 113 -19.88 -26.66 -9.08
N ASP A 114 -20.56 -25.58 -8.68
CA ASP A 114 -21.93 -25.27 -9.10
C ASP A 114 -22.00 -24.55 -10.47
N GLN A 115 -20.84 -24.18 -11.05
CA GLN A 115 -20.76 -23.61 -12.41
C GLN A 115 -21.15 -24.64 -13.48
N GLU A 116 -21.74 -24.18 -14.57
CA GLU A 116 -22.12 -25.02 -15.72
C GLU A 116 -20.92 -25.43 -16.58
N ASN A 117 -19.88 -24.59 -16.67
CA ASN A 117 -18.74 -24.80 -17.56
C ASN A 117 -17.41 -25.05 -16.84
N ASN A 118 -17.41 -25.38 -15.54
CA ASN A 118 -16.21 -25.85 -14.86
C ASN A 118 -15.64 -27.11 -15.53
N VAL A 119 -14.31 -27.23 -15.58
CA VAL A 119 -13.68 -28.41 -16.22
C VAL A 119 -13.57 -29.63 -15.30
N LEU A 120 -13.77 -29.46 -14.00
CA LEU A 120 -13.78 -30.54 -13.00
C LEU A 120 -14.51 -30.13 -11.72
N ASP A 121 -14.91 -31.12 -10.93
CA ASP A 121 -15.42 -30.92 -9.56
C ASP A 121 -14.32 -31.11 -8.51
N ILE A 122 -14.25 -30.20 -7.56
CA ILE A 122 -13.39 -30.27 -6.37
C ILE A 122 -14.08 -31.13 -5.32
N ALA A 123 -13.61 -32.36 -5.16
CA ALA A 123 -14.22 -33.33 -4.24
C ALA A 123 -13.73 -33.25 -2.79
N ASN A 124 -12.58 -32.61 -2.55
CA ASN A 124 -11.96 -32.48 -1.24
C ASN A 124 -11.09 -31.23 -1.17
N ASN A 125 -10.80 -30.74 0.04
CA ASN A 125 -9.97 -29.57 0.24
C ASN A 125 -8.96 -29.78 1.38
N ASN A 126 -7.92 -28.94 1.37
CA ASN A 126 -6.96 -28.81 2.46
C ASN A 126 -6.68 -27.33 2.70
N VAL A 127 -6.36 -26.98 3.94
CA VAL A 127 -5.80 -25.66 4.27
C VAL A 127 -4.30 -25.77 4.48
N ILE A 128 -3.55 -24.78 3.99
CA ILE A 128 -2.10 -24.67 4.17
C ILE A 128 -1.79 -23.31 4.78
N ASP A 129 -0.98 -23.31 5.84
CA ASP A 129 -0.51 -22.07 6.47
C ASP A 129 0.44 -21.31 5.52
N ALA A 130 0.00 -20.13 5.07
CA ALA A 130 0.70 -19.32 4.07
C ALA A 130 2.08 -18.82 4.57
N PRO A 131 2.21 -18.28 5.80
CA PRO A 131 3.51 -17.87 6.34
C PRO A 131 4.52 -19.02 6.44
N SER A 132 4.07 -20.24 6.78
CA SER A 132 4.94 -21.42 6.78
C SER A 132 5.52 -21.74 5.40
N VAL A 133 4.73 -21.53 4.34
CA VAL A 133 5.18 -21.74 2.95
C VAL A 133 6.14 -20.65 2.51
N GLU A 134 5.82 -19.39 2.79
CA GLU A 134 6.73 -18.27 2.55
C GLU A 134 8.07 -18.51 3.26
N LYS A 135 8.05 -18.78 4.57
CA LYS A 135 9.26 -19.05 5.35
C LYS A 135 10.05 -20.21 4.76
N TRP A 136 9.40 -21.26 4.28
CA TRP A 136 10.11 -22.34 3.62
C TRP A 136 10.80 -21.87 2.34
N LEU A 137 10.10 -21.15 1.46
CA LEU A 137 10.63 -20.61 0.19
C LEU A 137 11.80 -19.65 0.44
N ALA A 138 11.65 -18.75 1.41
CA ALA A 138 12.66 -17.78 1.82
C ALA A 138 14.02 -18.45 2.15
N TYR A 139 13.98 -19.61 2.81
CA TYR A 139 15.16 -20.32 3.30
C TYR A 139 15.59 -21.52 2.46
N ASN A 140 14.77 -21.94 1.48
CA ASN A 140 15.05 -23.12 0.67
C ASN A 140 15.12 -22.85 -0.83
N ALA A 141 15.15 -21.59 -1.27
CA ALA A 141 15.11 -21.16 -2.67
C ALA A 141 15.99 -21.99 -3.65
N PRO A 142 15.60 -22.12 -4.93
CA PRO A 142 16.40 -22.83 -5.91
C PRO A 142 17.81 -22.24 -6.05
N ALA A 143 18.75 -23.05 -6.53
CA ALA A 143 20.13 -22.63 -6.68
C ALA A 143 20.25 -21.35 -7.54
N GLY A 144 20.91 -20.33 -6.99
CA GLY A 144 21.12 -19.06 -7.68
C GLY A 144 19.97 -18.05 -7.56
N VAL A 145 18.93 -18.33 -6.78
CA VAL A 145 17.89 -17.36 -6.40
C VAL A 145 18.28 -16.75 -5.04
N ASP A 146 18.36 -15.42 -4.97
CA ASP A 146 18.61 -14.68 -3.73
C ASP A 146 17.32 -14.04 -3.22
N THR A 147 16.70 -14.64 -2.21
CA THR A 147 15.43 -14.22 -1.62
C THR A 147 15.53 -12.93 -0.79
N ARG A 148 16.74 -12.36 -0.63
CA ARG A 148 16.91 -10.99 -0.11
C ARG A 148 16.62 -9.94 -1.17
N ARG A 149 16.46 -10.35 -2.43
CA ARG A 149 16.05 -9.52 -3.56
C ARG A 149 14.60 -9.85 -3.93
N ASN A 150 13.94 -8.90 -4.58
CA ASN A 150 12.57 -9.05 -5.07
C ASN A 150 12.41 -10.34 -5.85
N THR A 151 11.56 -11.24 -5.36
CA THR A 151 11.39 -12.59 -5.90
C THR A 151 9.92 -12.97 -5.93
N VAL A 152 9.44 -13.32 -7.11
CA VAL A 152 8.11 -13.92 -7.31
C VAL A 152 8.27 -15.42 -7.48
N PHE A 153 7.52 -16.20 -6.71
CA PHE A 153 7.40 -17.64 -6.91
C PHE A 153 6.04 -17.97 -7.52
N PHE A 154 6.01 -18.42 -8.76
CA PHE A 154 4.82 -19.03 -9.35
C PHE A 154 4.81 -20.53 -9.05
N ILE A 155 3.73 -21.03 -8.48
CA ILE A 155 3.59 -22.42 -8.09
C ILE A 155 2.46 -23.08 -8.90
N ASN A 156 2.71 -24.30 -9.35
CA ASN A 156 1.71 -25.20 -9.91
C ASN A 156 1.94 -26.63 -9.45
N TRP A 157 1.10 -27.11 -8.53
CA TRP A 157 1.10 -28.49 -8.06
C TRP A 157 0.24 -29.41 -8.94
N TYR A 158 -0.69 -28.86 -9.71
CA TYR A 158 -1.64 -29.62 -10.50
C TYR A 158 -0.95 -30.52 -11.55
N GLY A 159 -1.53 -31.70 -11.80
CA GLY A 159 -0.97 -32.71 -12.70
C GLY A 159 0.09 -33.61 -12.07
N ARG A 160 0.54 -33.34 -10.83
CA ARG A 160 1.36 -34.28 -10.05
C ARG A 160 0.49 -35.34 -9.38
N SER A 161 1.04 -36.55 -9.22
CA SER A 161 0.34 -37.66 -8.54
C SER A 161 0.12 -37.44 -7.05
N ASP A 162 0.87 -36.50 -6.44
CA ASP A 162 0.75 -36.11 -5.03
C ASP A 162 -0.05 -34.82 -4.83
N PHE A 163 -0.69 -34.29 -5.89
CA PHE A 163 -1.52 -33.09 -5.83
C PHE A 163 -2.66 -33.22 -4.80
N LYS A 164 -2.95 -32.08 -4.15
CA LYS A 164 -4.10 -31.89 -3.28
C LYS A 164 -4.77 -30.57 -3.64
N HIS A 165 -6.09 -30.58 -3.81
CA HIS A 165 -6.87 -29.34 -3.80
C HIS A 165 -6.69 -28.66 -2.44
N HIS A 166 -6.41 -27.37 -2.47
CA HIS A 166 -6.06 -26.60 -1.29
C HIS A 166 -6.32 -25.11 -1.45
N VAL A 167 -6.38 -24.42 -0.33
CA VAL A 167 -6.30 -22.95 -0.19
C VAL A 167 -5.24 -22.61 0.86
N TYR A 168 -4.72 -21.39 0.81
CA TYR A 168 -3.86 -20.84 1.85
C TYR A 168 -4.65 -20.09 2.90
N THR A 169 -4.11 -20.07 4.12
CA THR A 169 -4.69 -19.39 5.29
C THR A 169 -3.62 -18.70 6.10
N LYS A 170 -3.97 -17.56 6.70
CA LYS A 170 -3.29 -16.92 7.84
C LYS A 170 -4.31 -16.79 8.96
N THR A 171 -3.95 -17.16 10.18
CA THR A 171 -4.85 -17.19 11.35
C THR A 171 -4.07 -16.80 12.61
N GLY A 172 -4.76 -16.53 13.71
CA GLY A 172 -4.15 -16.28 15.02
C GLY A 172 -3.82 -14.81 15.26
N GLU A 173 -4.45 -13.93 14.50
CA GLU A 173 -4.26 -12.48 14.59
C GLU A 173 -5.64 -11.80 14.51
N PRO A 174 -6.43 -11.90 15.58
CA PRO A 174 -7.75 -11.30 15.62
C PRO A 174 -7.67 -9.77 15.61
N ASP A 175 -8.75 -9.11 15.21
CA ASP A 175 -8.92 -7.67 15.45
C ASP A 175 -8.74 -7.37 16.95
N PRO A 176 -7.91 -6.39 17.32
CA PRO A 176 -7.51 -6.15 18.71
C PRO A 176 -8.67 -5.66 19.59
N ASP A 177 -9.67 -5.03 18.99
CA ASP A 177 -10.74 -4.36 19.71
C ASP A 177 -11.96 -5.28 19.88
N THR A 178 -12.26 -6.11 18.88
CA THR A 178 -13.41 -7.04 18.90
C THR A 178 -13.04 -8.49 19.18
N GLY A 179 -11.77 -8.87 18.99
CA GLY A 179 -11.29 -10.24 19.11
C GLY A 179 -11.68 -11.15 17.93
N TYR A 180 -12.18 -10.60 16.82
CA TYR A 180 -12.62 -11.38 15.67
C TYR A 180 -11.44 -11.81 14.78
N ASP A 181 -11.21 -13.13 14.64
CA ASP A 181 -10.19 -13.67 13.73
C ASP A 181 -10.79 -13.95 12.36
N PHE A 182 -10.60 -13.04 11.41
CA PHE A 182 -11.16 -13.18 10.06
C PHE A 182 -10.57 -14.38 9.31
N GLY A 183 -9.29 -14.67 9.52
CA GLY A 183 -8.60 -15.81 8.93
C GLY A 183 -9.22 -17.15 9.31
N VAL A 184 -9.69 -17.27 10.56
CA VAL A 184 -10.42 -18.45 11.05
C VAL A 184 -11.87 -18.44 10.58
N ASN A 185 -12.56 -17.30 10.72
CA ASN A 185 -14.02 -17.26 10.66
C ASN A 185 -14.61 -17.04 9.27
N ARG A 186 -13.83 -16.51 8.32
CA ARG A 186 -14.35 -16.12 7.00
C ARG A 186 -13.83 -16.95 5.84
N ALA A 187 -14.73 -17.36 4.96
CA ALA A 187 -14.36 -18.08 3.74
C ALA A 187 -13.72 -17.14 2.72
N SER A 188 -14.08 -15.86 2.75
CA SER A 188 -13.51 -14.82 1.90
C SER A 188 -12.02 -14.52 2.14
N ARG A 189 -11.45 -14.98 3.25
CA ARG A 189 -10.04 -14.75 3.63
C ARG A 189 -9.13 -15.94 3.34
N LYS A 190 -9.54 -16.78 2.40
CA LYS A 190 -8.74 -17.90 1.90
C LYS A 190 -8.02 -17.42 0.66
N MET A 191 -6.76 -17.80 0.53
CA MET A 191 -5.83 -17.16 -0.42
C MET A 191 -5.23 -18.20 -1.36
N ILE A 192 -4.64 -17.73 -2.46
CA ILE A 192 -3.81 -18.44 -3.43
C ILE A 192 -2.37 -17.91 -3.49
N ALA A 193 -2.09 -16.79 -2.81
CA ALA A 193 -0.83 -16.10 -2.75
C ALA A 193 -0.52 -15.62 -1.32
N TRP A 194 0.75 -15.31 -1.07
CA TRP A 194 1.21 -14.69 0.18
C TRP A 194 2.65 -14.21 0.06
N GLY A 195 2.99 -13.19 0.84
CA GLY A 195 4.37 -12.88 1.16
C GLY A 195 4.58 -11.47 1.71
N GLY A 196 5.84 -11.11 1.93
CA GLY A 196 6.22 -9.81 2.45
C GLY A 196 6.34 -9.78 3.97
N THR A 197 6.29 -10.93 4.66
CA THR A 197 6.48 -10.98 6.12
C THR A 197 7.85 -10.42 6.49
N THR A 198 7.88 -9.55 7.49
CA THR A 198 9.09 -8.83 7.85
C THR A 198 10.05 -9.72 8.65
N ALA A 199 11.26 -9.22 8.88
CA ALA A 199 12.23 -9.96 9.67
C ALA A 199 11.82 -10.02 11.15
N ASP A 200 11.15 -8.98 11.61
CA ASP A 200 10.85 -8.65 13.00
C ASP A 200 9.38 -8.84 13.41
N ASP A 201 8.47 -9.08 12.45
CA ASP A 201 7.05 -9.42 12.63
C ASP A 201 6.82 -10.39 13.81
N GLU A 202 5.93 -9.98 14.69
CA GLU A 202 5.74 -10.49 16.05
C GLU A 202 5.16 -11.92 16.04
N GLU A 203 4.29 -12.21 15.08
CA GLU A 203 3.53 -13.45 14.96
C GLU A 203 4.31 -14.51 14.15
N THR A 204 4.87 -14.10 13.02
CA THR A 204 5.37 -14.99 11.96
C THR A 204 6.72 -14.61 11.38
N GLY A 205 7.40 -13.63 11.97
CA GLY A 205 8.70 -13.09 11.58
C GLY A 205 9.68 -14.07 10.96
N LEU A 206 10.28 -13.62 9.86
CA LEU A 206 11.24 -14.43 9.11
C LEU A 206 12.60 -14.49 9.83
N GLY A 207 12.93 -13.54 10.70
CA GLY A 207 14.24 -13.44 11.39
C GLY A 207 15.38 -12.89 10.53
N SER A 208 15.14 -12.65 9.24
CA SER A 208 16.04 -11.90 8.36
C SER A 208 15.22 -11.33 7.20
N THR A 209 15.60 -10.15 6.67
CA THR A 209 14.89 -9.52 5.57
C THR A 209 14.87 -10.42 4.33
N ARG A 210 13.67 -10.69 3.84
CA ARG A 210 13.38 -11.40 2.60
C ARG A 210 12.35 -10.60 1.82
N ARG A 211 12.39 -10.69 0.50
CA ARG A 211 11.53 -9.93 -0.41
C ARG A 211 10.88 -10.91 -1.37
N ILE A 212 10.02 -11.75 -0.82
CA ILE A 212 9.40 -12.83 -1.58
C ILE A 212 7.89 -12.70 -1.52
N TRP A 213 7.26 -13.04 -2.62
CA TRP A 213 5.82 -13.22 -2.72
C TRP A 213 5.58 -14.42 -3.62
N PHE A 214 4.69 -15.33 -3.21
CA PHE A 214 4.33 -16.47 -4.04
C PHE A 214 2.90 -16.36 -4.51
N HIS A 215 2.63 -16.90 -5.69
CA HIS A 215 1.32 -17.03 -6.30
C HIS A 215 1.16 -18.46 -6.81
N ASP A 216 0.27 -19.22 -6.20
CA ASP A 216 0.01 -20.60 -6.53
C ASP A 216 -1.26 -20.72 -7.36
N LEU A 217 -1.08 -20.88 -8.68
CA LEU A 217 -2.22 -21.02 -9.59
C LEU A 217 -2.92 -22.38 -9.41
N SER A 218 -2.37 -23.31 -8.63
CA SER A 218 -3.03 -24.59 -8.30
C SER A 218 -3.76 -24.59 -6.96
N ALA A 219 -3.70 -23.50 -6.21
CA ALA A 219 -4.54 -23.24 -5.06
C ALA A 219 -5.87 -22.60 -5.47
N GLY A 220 -6.85 -22.62 -4.57
CA GLY A 220 -8.16 -22.03 -4.81
C GLY A 220 -9.20 -23.03 -5.35
N PRO A 221 -10.22 -22.52 -6.04
CA PRO A 221 -10.51 -21.10 -6.21
C PRO A 221 -10.93 -20.42 -4.88
N GLU A 222 -10.83 -19.10 -4.86
CA GLU A 222 -11.09 -18.23 -3.72
C GLU A 222 -11.87 -16.97 -4.15
N SER A 223 -12.32 -16.15 -3.20
CA SER A 223 -13.28 -15.08 -3.47
C SER A 223 -12.67 -13.79 -3.99
N TRP A 224 -11.48 -13.43 -3.52
CA TRP A 224 -10.88 -12.12 -3.64
C TRP A 224 -10.56 -11.75 -5.09
N THR A 225 -10.09 -12.73 -5.85
CA THR A 225 -9.88 -12.59 -7.30
C THR A 225 -11.07 -13.10 -8.12
N SER A 226 -12.17 -13.51 -7.48
CA SER A 226 -13.36 -14.12 -8.09
C SER A 226 -13.03 -15.23 -9.08
N ASN A 227 -11.94 -15.97 -8.83
CA ASN A 227 -11.39 -16.96 -9.76
C ASN A 227 -12.18 -18.29 -9.76
N TYR A 228 -13.25 -18.37 -8.96
CA TYR A 228 -14.24 -19.45 -8.95
C TYR A 228 -15.32 -19.29 -10.03
N ASP A 229 -15.60 -18.06 -10.48
CA ASP A 229 -16.65 -17.79 -11.46
C ASP A 229 -16.07 -17.90 -12.87
N VAL A 230 -16.45 -18.97 -13.56
CA VAL A 230 -15.97 -19.31 -14.91
C VAL A 230 -17.09 -19.27 -15.95
N ASP A 231 -18.32 -18.97 -15.54
CA ASP A 231 -19.47 -18.85 -16.43
C ASP A 231 -19.78 -17.40 -16.77
N ASN A 232 -19.58 -16.49 -15.82
CA ASN A 232 -19.85 -15.07 -16.00
C ASN A 232 -18.55 -14.30 -16.24
N ARG A 233 -18.46 -13.60 -17.37
CA ARG A 233 -17.30 -12.75 -17.69
C ARG A 233 -17.38 -11.34 -17.11
N ASP A 234 -18.59 -10.85 -16.88
CA ASP A 234 -18.93 -9.48 -16.52
C ASP A 234 -19.61 -9.52 -15.15
N LEU A 235 -18.84 -9.33 -14.08
CA LEU A 235 -19.29 -9.57 -12.71
C LEU A 235 -20.24 -8.50 -12.21
N ASP A 236 -20.07 -7.26 -12.65
CA ASP A 236 -20.86 -6.10 -12.24
C ASP A 236 -22.00 -5.75 -13.22
N GLY A 237 -22.00 -6.33 -14.42
CA GLY A 237 -23.05 -6.17 -15.44
C GLY A 237 -22.90 -4.90 -16.28
N ASP A 238 -21.72 -4.28 -16.30
CA ASP A 238 -21.46 -3.05 -17.07
C ASP A 238 -21.21 -3.29 -18.57
N GLY A 239 -21.09 -4.57 -18.97
CA GLY A 239 -20.84 -5.02 -20.34
C GLY A 239 -19.36 -5.18 -20.70
N ILE A 240 -18.44 -5.02 -19.75
CA ILE A 240 -16.99 -5.19 -19.89
C ILE A 240 -16.56 -6.44 -19.11
N GLU A 241 -15.53 -7.14 -19.61
CA GLU A 241 -15.02 -8.34 -18.93
C GLU A 241 -14.14 -7.97 -17.74
N ASP A 242 -14.49 -8.47 -16.56
CA ASP A 242 -13.63 -8.52 -15.38
C ASP A 242 -12.58 -9.62 -15.56
N TYR A 243 -11.40 -9.20 -15.99
CA TYR A 243 -10.34 -10.10 -16.40
C TYR A 243 -9.74 -10.83 -15.21
N ARG A 244 -10.02 -12.13 -15.12
CA ARG A 244 -9.62 -13.00 -14.03
C ARG A 244 -8.71 -14.13 -14.48
N MET A 245 -7.96 -14.64 -13.52
CA MET A 245 -7.06 -15.78 -13.71
C MET A 245 -7.55 -16.95 -12.86
N PRO A 246 -8.24 -17.94 -13.46
CA PRO A 246 -8.78 -19.08 -12.74
C PRO A 246 -7.67 -20.03 -12.27
N PRO A 247 -7.99 -21.02 -11.42
CA PRO A 247 -7.06 -22.10 -11.11
C PRO A 247 -6.51 -22.79 -12.37
N THR A 248 -5.31 -23.33 -12.26
CA THR A 248 -4.48 -23.78 -13.38
C THR A 248 -5.13 -24.87 -14.24
N TRP A 249 -6.10 -25.63 -13.70
CA TRP A 249 -6.80 -26.65 -14.47
C TRP A 249 -7.76 -26.04 -15.51
N GLU A 250 -8.20 -24.80 -15.32
CA GLU A 250 -9.00 -24.03 -16.29
C GLU A 250 -8.19 -23.51 -17.49
N TYR A 251 -6.86 -23.61 -17.45
CA TYR A 251 -5.99 -23.39 -18.61
C TYR A 251 -5.93 -24.64 -19.50
N ALA A 252 -7.09 -25.05 -19.99
CA ALA A 252 -7.30 -26.29 -20.73
C ALA A 252 -8.08 -26.07 -22.02
N ALA A 253 -8.07 -27.07 -22.91
CA ALA A 253 -8.98 -27.08 -24.04
C ALA A 253 -10.42 -27.24 -23.52
N GLY A 254 -11.23 -26.19 -23.68
CA GLY A 254 -12.61 -26.15 -23.16
C GLY A 254 -12.75 -25.61 -21.74
N GLY A 255 -11.66 -25.14 -21.11
CA GLY A 255 -11.75 -24.37 -19.87
C GLY A 255 -11.91 -22.87 -20.12
N TYR A 256 -12.04 -22.12 -19.04
CA TYR A 256 -12.23 -20.65 -19.07
C TYR A 256 -11.11 -19.93 -19.83
N ARG A 257 -9.86 -20.40 -19.68
CA ARG A 257 -8.68 -19.80 -20.31
C ARG A 257 -8.04 -20.74 -21.32
N ALA A 258 -7.65 -20.19 -22.46
CA ALA A 258 -6.83 -20.93 -23.40
C ALA A 258 -5.45 -21.25 -22.78
N PRO A 259 -4.89 -22.47 -22.97
CA PRO A 259 -3.57 -22.82 -22.44
C PRO A 259 -2.45 -21.85 -22.86
N ALA A 260 -2.56 -21.26 -24.05
CA ALA A 260 -1.58 -20.30 -24.58
C ALA A 260 -1.58 -18.94 -23.86
N ALA A 261 -2.62 -18.61 -23.09
CA ALA A 261 -2.71 -17.35 -22.34
C ALA A 261 -1.85 -17.36 -21.07
N LEU A 262 -1.56 -18.54 -20.50
CA LEU A 262 -0.88 -18.72 -19.22
C LEU A 262 0.39 -17.89 -19.08
N ALA A 263 1.26 -17.89 -20.10
CA ALA A 263 2.51 -17.16 -20.02
C ALA A 263 2.32 -15.63 -19.96
N GLY A 264 1.32 -15.11 -20.66
CA GLY A 264 0.95 -13.69 -20.61
C GLY A 264 0.32 -13.34 -19.27
N ASP A 265 -0.58 -14.18 -18.77
CA ASP A 265 -1.27 -13.96 -17.50
C ASP A 265 -0.29 -13.91 -16.31
N LEU A 266 0.66 -14.84 -16.23
CA LEU A 266 1.72 -14.77 -15.21
C LEU A 266 2.63 -13.54 -15.38
N GLY A 267 2.82 -13.09 -16.63
CA GLY A 267 3.53 -11.84 -16.94
C GLY A 267 2.78 -10.61 -16.41
N LYS A 268 1.45 -10.58 -16.59
CA LYS A 268 0.57 -9.55 -16.03
C LYS A 268 0.60 -9.53 -14.51
N ILE A 269 0.48 -10.68 -13.83
CA ILE A 269 0.64 -10.76 -12.36
C ILE A 269 1.99 -10.20 -11.93
N THR A 270 3.07 -10.55 -12.63
CA THR A 270 4.39 -10.03 -12.29
C THR A 270 4.43 -8.51 -12.40
N ARG A 271 3.90 -7.94 -13.49
CA ARG A 271 3.94 -6.48 -13.71
C ARG A 271 2.99 -5.73 -12.79
N TYR A 272 1.71 -6.02 -12.90
CA TYR A 272 0.66 -5.23 -12.29
C TYR A 272 0.44 -5.55 -10.83
N VAL A 273 0.86 -6.72 -10.34
CA VAL A 273 0.79 -7.04 -8.91
C VAL A 273 2.18 -6.92 -8.29
N ALA A 274 3.09 -7.83 -8.60
CA ALA A 274 4.36 -7.91 -7.87
C ALA A 274 5.23 -6.66 -8.02
N LEU A 275 5.34 -6.06 -9.22
CA LEU A 275 6.17 -4.86 -9.40
C LEU A 275 5.47 -3.58 -8.97
N ASN A 276 4.28 -3.33 -9.51
CA ASN A 276 3.62 -2.05 -9.38
C ASN A 276 2.90 -1.86 -8.04
N LEU A 277 2.44 -2.95 -7.39
CA LEU A 277 1.68 -2.91 -6.14
C LEU A 277 2.51 -3.33 -4.92
N LEU A 278 3.57 -4.12 -5.11
CA LEU A 278 4.41 -4.59 -4.01
C LEU A 278 5.82 -3.99 -4.06
N PHE A 279 6.60 -4.28 -5.10
CA PHE A 279 8.06 -4.07 -5.03
C PHE A 279 8.52 -2.63 -5.24
N THR A 280 7.83 -1.86 -6.07
CA THR A 280 8.27 -0.53 -6.55
C THR A 280 7.06 0.38 -6.77
N THR A 281 6.24 0.53 -5.74
CA THR A 281 4.96 1.24 -5.80
C THR A 281 5.14 2.74 -6.09
N SER A 282 4.02 3.38 -6.43
CA SER A 282 3.87 4.83 -6.37
C SER A 282 3.12 5.18 -5.08
N PRO A 283 3.56 6.18 -4.29
CA PRO A 283 2.82 6.55 -3.08
C PRO A 283 1.47 7.17 -3.41
N LEU A 284 0.49 6.96 -2.53
CA LEU A 284 -0.80 7.64 -2.63
C LEU A 284 -0.63 9.15 -2.43
N TYR A 285 -0.05 9.53 -1.29
CA TYR A 285 0.20 10.91 -0.88
C TYR A 285 1.69 11.25 -0.75
N PRO A 286 2.08 12.55 -0.75
CA PRO A 286 3.46 12.95 -0.50
C PRO A 286 3.96 12.48 0.88
N VAL A 287 5.09 11.79 0.93
CA VAL A 287 5.59 11.14 2.18
C VAL A 287 6.23 12.12 3.18
N GLU A 288 6.60 13.30 2.72
CA GLU A 288 7.16 14.39 3.51
C GLU A 288 6.13 15.07 4.43
N LEU A 289 4.84 14.77 4.25
CA LEU A 289 3.69 15.36 4.95
C LEU A 289 3.51 16.85 4.64
N PRO A 290 2.32 17.44 4.87
CA PRO A 290 2.07 18.87 4.63
C PRO A 290 2.70 19.80 5.67
N ALA A 291 3.91 19.45 6.12
CA ALA A 291 4.73 20.22 7.04
C ALA A 291 5.75 21.08 6.28
N ALA A 292 6.30 22.06 6.98
CA ALA A 292 7.29 22.96 6.39
C ALA A 292 8.58 22.20 6.00
N GLU A 293 9.02 21.33 6.89
CA GLU A 293 10.16 20.47 6.71
C GLU A 293 9.71 19.04 7.00
N PRO A 294 10.35 18.01 6.45
CA PRO A 294 10.05 16.63 6.81
C PRO A 294 10.10 16.44 8.34
N PRO A 295 8.97 16.12 9.00
CA PRO A 295 8.85 16.19 10.46
C PRO A 295 9.72 15.14 11.15
N LYS A 296 10.14 15.43 12.39
CA LYS A 296 10.86 14.50 13.29
C LYS A 296 9.97 13.94 14.37
N SER A 297 9.02 14.72 14.88
CA SER A 297 7.95 14.22 15.75
C SER A 297 6.62 14.26 15.03
N LEU A 298 5.87 13.17 15.19
CA LEU A 298 4.49 13.06 14.73
C LEU A 298 3.62 12.79 15.96
N ASN A 299 2.50 13.50 16.07
CA ASN A 299 1.44 13.14 16.99
C ASN A 299 0.31 12.47 16.20
N ILE A 300 -0.20 11.36 16.70
CA ILE A 300 -1.46 10.78 16.23
C ILE A 300 -2.54 11.41 17.10
N ASP A 301 -3.24 12.40 16.54
CA ASP A 301 -4.23 13.21 17.25
C ASP A 301 -5.62 12.60 17.03
N ASP A 302 -6.04 11.75 17.98
CA ASP A 302 -7.22 10.90 17.85
C ASP A 302 -8.49 11.54 18.43
N ASN A 303 -9.30 12.12 17.53
CA ASN A 303 -10.50 12.88 17.86
C ASN A 303 -11.77 12.07 17.61
N THR A 304 -12.58 11.80 18.63
CA THR A 304 -13.79 10.98 18.48
C THR A 304 -15.08 11.76 18.67
N TYR A 305 -15.96 11.75 17.67
CA TYR A 305 -17.34 12.20 17.80
C TYR A 305 -18.20 11.08 18.40
N GLU A 306 -18.48 11.17 19.70
CA GLU A 306 -19.26 10.19 20.46
C GLU A 306 -20.78 10.31 20.21
N GLY A 307 -21.21 9.90 19.03
CA GLY A 307 -22.62 9.86 18.60
C GLY A 307 -23.36 8.57 18.92
N TRP A 308 -22.69 7.53 19.45
CA TRP A 308 -23.28 6.25 19.84
C TRP A 308 -23.80 6.31 21.29
N PRO A 309 -25.13 6.35 21.53
CA PRO A 309 -25.65 6.54 22.88
C PRO A 309 -25.28 5.41 23.84
N GLY A 310 -24.60 5.77 24.94
CA GLY A 310 -24.26 4.84 26.03
C GLY A 310 -23.00 4.01 25.80
N VAL A 311 -22.27 4.27 24.72
CA VAL A 311 -20.95 3.71 24.42
C VAL A 311 -19.94 4.84 24.45
N ASN A 312 -18.71 4.52 24.87
CA ASN A 312 -17.56 5.41 24.76
C ASN A 312 -16.59 4.75 23.76
N ALA A 313 -16.74 5.09 22.48
CA ALA A 313 -16.05 4.36 21.41
C ALA A 313 -14.54 4.59 21.45
N SER A 314 -14.09 5.79 21.83
CA SER A 314 -12.67 6.11 21.98
C SER A 314 -12.00 5.26 23.07
N GLU A 315 -12.72 4.86 24.11
CA GLU A 315 -12.23 3.96 25.17
C GLU A 315 -12.41 2.46 24.85
N GLU A 316 -13.50 2.09 24.18
CA GLU A 316 -13.89 0.69 24.01
C GLU A 316 -13.28 0.04 22.75
N TYR A 317 -13.14 0.80 21.67
CA TYR A 317 -12.78 0.28 20.35
C TYR A 317 -11.46 0.82 19.80
N THR A 318 -10.61 1.36 20.67
CA THR A 318 -9.27 1.82 20.29
C THR A 318 -8.22 1.22 21.22
N THR A 319 -7.12 0.76 20.66
CA THR A 319 -5.95 0.21 21.33
C THR A 319 -4.72 1.07 20.99
N PRO A 320 -4.52 2.23 21.65
CA PRO A 320 -3.50 3.22 21.25
C PRO A 320 -2.06 2.69 21.27
N ALA A 321 -1.79 1.72 22.16
CA ALA A 321 -0.47 1.12 22.27
C ALA A 321 -0.08 0.35 20.99
N LEU A 322 -1.04 -0.35 20.39
CA LEU A 322 -0.85 -1.09 19.14
C LEU A 322 -0.76 -0.12 17.97
N LEU A 323 -1.70 0.83 17.84
CA LEU A 323 -1.68 1.87 16.81
C LEU A 323 -0.30 2.55 16.70
N LYS A 324 0.25 2.98 17.84
CA LYS A 324 1.58 3.61 17.86
C LYS A 324 2.72 2.63 17.56
N ALA A 325 2.60 1.37 17.97
CA ALA A 325 3.63 0.36 17.72
C ALA A 325 3.77 0.10 16.22
N GLU A 326 2.65 -0.19 15.53
CA GLU A 326 2.64 -0.48 14.09
C GLU A 326 3.12 0.71 13.26
N LEU A 327 2.63 1.91 13.56
CA LEU A 327 3.07 3.12 12.85
C LEU A 327 4.55 3.43 13.10
N ALA A 328 5.10 3.05 14.25
CA ALA A 328 6.53 3.23 14.56
C ALA A 328 7.42 2.30 13.73
N GLU A 329 6.91 1.18 13.24
CA GLU A 329 7.66 0.30 12.37
C GLU A 329 7.88 0.90 10.99
N LEU A 330 6.82 1.53 10.44
CA LEU A 330 6.85 2.24 9.17
C LEU A 330 7.69 3.53 9.31
N ARG A 331 7.41 4.34 10.35
CA ARG A 331 8.05 5.63 10.60
C ARG A 331 9.14 5.55 11.68
N TRP A 332 10.01 4.54 11.59
CA TRP A 332 11.04 4.20 12.60
C TRP A 332 12.06 5.29 12.97
N ARG A 333 12.13 6.38 12.19
CA ARG A 333 12.97 7.56 12.50
C ARG A 333 12.19 8.73 13.10
N ASN A 334 10.87 8.67 13.08
CA ASN A 334 10.02 9.65 13.73
C ASN A 334 9.83 9.29 15.21
N ARG A 335 9.75 10.32 16.06
CA ARG A 335 9.25 10.17 17.43
C ARG A 335 7.73 10.28 17.39
N LEU A 336 7.05 9.16 17.62
CA LEU A 336 5.59 9.13 17.68
C LEU A 336 5.06 9.41 19.08
N SER A 337 4.06 10.28 19.17
CA SER A 337 3.17 10.44 20.31
C SER A 337 1.73 10.15 19.89
N TYR A 338 0.87 9.99 20.90
CA TYR A 338 -0.55 9.76 20.75
C TYR A 338 -1.24 10.52 21.87
N ASP A 339 -2.31 11.21 21.54
CA ASP A 339 -3.31 11.72 22.45
C ASP A 339 -4.69 11.50 21.83
N THR A 340 -5.72 11.72 22.66
CA THR A 340 -7.09 11.51 22.26
C THR A 340 -8.00 12.50 22.96
N GLN A 341 -9.06 12.88 22.27
CA GLN A 341 -10.10 13.73 22.81
C GLN A 341 -11.47 13.42 22.21
N ASP A 342 -12.51 13.56 23.02
CA ASP A 342 -13.88 13.45 22.56
C ASP A 342 -14.38 14.82 22.09
N LEU A 343 -14.87 14.86 20.87
CA LEU A 343 -15.48 16.03 20.25
C LEU A 343 -17.01 15.98 20.38
N PRO A 344 -17.67 17.13 20.53
CA PRO A 344 -19.13 17.16 20.59
C PRO A 344 -19.73 16.79 19.23
N TYR A 345 -20.53 15.71 19.21
CA TYR A 345 -21.37 15.35 18.06
C TYR A 345 -22.65 16.20 18.07
N ASP A 346 -22.50 17.49 17.76
CA ASP A 346 -23.59 18.45 17.72
C ASP A 346 -24.44 18.35 16.44
N ALA A 347 -25.53 19.12 16.36
CA ALA A 347 -26.44 19.10 15.22
C ALA A 347 -25.77 19.45 13.88
N LYS A 348 -24.68 20.23 13.87
CA LYS A 348 -23.96 20.57 12.64
C LYS A 348 -23.00 19.44 12.26
N ALA A 349 -22.29 18.85 13.23
CA ALA A 349 -21.49 17.64 13.01
C ALA A 349 -22.35 16.51 12.43
N GLU A 350 -23.51 16.26 13.03
CA GLU A 350 -24.48 15.25 12.58
C GLU A 350 -25.00 15.57 11.18
N GLN A 351 -25.40 16.82 10.91
CA GLN A 351 -25.85 17.22 9.58
C GLN A 351 -24.77 16.96 8.50
N CYS A 352 -23.52 17.34 8.77
CA CYS A 352 -22.43 17.18 7.81
C CYS A 352 -22.06 15.70 7.60
N TYR A 353 -22.04 14.92 8.68
CA TYR A 353 -21.83 13.48 8.63
C TYR A 353 -22.92 12.78 7.81
N LEU A 354 -24.21 12.99 8.13
CA LEU A 354 -25.32 12.38 7.40
C LEU A 354 -25.38 12.84 5.94
N GLY A 355 -24.98 14.09 5.69
CA GLY A 355 -24.78 14.61 4.33
C GLY A 355 -23.78 13.78 3.53
N ALA A 356 -22.65 13.43 4.12
CA ALA A 356 -21.61 12.61 3.50
C ALA A 356 -22.00 11.12 3.39
N ALA A 357 -22.62 10.56 4.44
CA ALA A 357 -22.81 9.12 4.59
C ALA A 357 -24.16 8.58 4.08
N ALA A 358 -25.17 9.44 3.88
CA ALA A 358 -26.53 8.96 3.63
C ALA A 358 -27.34 9.80 2.64
N THR A 359 -27.33 11.13 2.78
CA THR A 359 -28.26 11.98 2.00
C THR A 359 -27.65 12.53 0.71
N GLU A 360 -26.34 12.43 0.53
CA GLU A 360 -25.59 13.06 -0.55
C GLU A 360 -25.81 14.59 -0.63
N GLU A 361 -26.14 15.22 0.51
CA GLU A 361 -26.35 16.65 0.61
C GLU A 361 -25.12 17.35 1.19
N SER A 362 -24.58 18.35 0.48
CA SER A 362 -23.52 19.19 1.02
C SER A 362 -24.06 20.09 2.12
N CYS A 363 -23.43 20.06 3.30
CA CYS A 363 -23.70 21.00 4.39
C CYS A 363 -22.97 22.35 4.20
N TYR A 364 -22.23 22.50 3.09
CA TYR A 364 -21.47 23.67 2.62
C TYR A 364 -21.69 23.93 1.11
N PRO A 365 -22.95 24.12 0.67
CA PRO A 365 -23.29 24.17 -0.76
C PRO A 365 -22.61 25.30 -1.53
N GLU A 366 -22.17 26.35 -0.85
CA GLU A 366 -21.45 27.48 -1.43
C GLU A 366 -20.04 27.12 -1.96
N THR A 367 -19.48 25.99 -1.54
CA THR A 367 -18.15 25.55 -1.98
C THR A 367 -18.19 24.85 -3.34
N GLY A 368 -19.33 24.28 -3.72
CA GLY A 368 -19.46 23.46 -4.93
C GLY A 368 -18.73 22.10 -4.85
N PHE A 369 -18.26 21.70 -3.68
CA PHE A 369 -17.67 20.39 -3.44
C PHE A 369 -18.74 19.30 -3.24
N PRO A 370 -18.42 18.03 -3.52
CA PRO A 370 -19.33 16.91 -3.30
C PRO A 370 -19.69 16.77 -1.81
N ALA A 371 -20.79 16.07 -1.53
CA ALA A 371 -21.26 15.87 -0.16
C ALA A 371 -20.25 15.15 0.74
N PHE A 372 -19.42 14.26 0.19
CA PHE A 372 -18.35 13.60 0.95
C PHE A 372 -17.34 14.59 1.54
N ALA A 373 -17.08 15.71 0.86
CA ALA A 373 -16.21 16.79 1.35
C ALA A 373 -16.76 17.50 2.60
N ASN A 374 -18.01 17.21 3.03
CA ASN A 374 -18.55 17.71 4.29
C ASN A 374 -17.64 17.34 5.48
N LEU A 375 -17.05 16.13 5.46
CA LEU A 375 -16.14 15.68 6.52
C LEU A 375 -14.91 16.59 6.58
N TYR A 376 -14.24 16.80 5.46
CA TYR A 376 -13.10 17.72 5.35
C TYR A 376 -13.48 19.17 5.73
N LEU A 377 -14.57 19.71 5.18
CA LEU A 377 -14.95 21.11 5.39
C LEU A 377 -15.33 21.40 6.84
N TYR A 378 -16.14 20.53 7.46
CA TYR A 378 -16.54 20.70 8.86
C TYR A 378 -15.34 20.64 9.80
N ASN A 379 -14.47 19.65 9.63
CA ASN A 379 -13.29 19.51 10.49
C ASN A 379 -12.26 20.61 10.23
N ARG A 380 -12.13 21.13 9.00
CA ARG A 380 -11.31 22.31 8.70
C ARG A 380 -11.79 23.56 9.43
N GLU A 381 -13.10 23.81 9.49
CA GLU A 381 -13.65 24.95 10.24
C GLU A 381 -13.45 24.84 11.75
N ASN A 382 -13.25 23.62 12.24
CA ASN A 382 -13.09 23.29 13.64
C ASN A 382 -11.68 22.75 13.96
N LEU A 383 -10.69 22.98 13.10
CA LEU A 383 -9.38 22.35 13.27
C LEU A 383 -8.66 22.84 14.54
N ASP A 384 -8.84 24.12 14.89
CA ASP A 384 -8.24 24.73 16.08
C ASP A 384 -8.69 24.08 17.41
N ARG A 385 -9.82 23.36 17.43
CA ARG A 385 -10.24 22.59 18.62
C ARG A 385 -9.68 21.16 18.63
N ALA A 386 -9.26 20.64 17.48
CA ALA A 386 -8.68 19.31 17.33
C ALA A 386 -7.20 19.34 17.68
N LEU A 387 -6.46 20.27 17.06
CA LEU A 387 -5.03 20.45 17.27
C LEU A 387 -4.75 21.12 18.63
N ASP A 388 -4.43 20.32 19.64
CA ASP A 388 -4.27 20.77 21.04
C ASP A 388 -2.81 20.76 21.53
N ASP A 389 -1.88 20.39 20.66
CA ASP A 389 -0.50 20.17 21.06
C ASP A 389 0.27 21.48 21.35
N GLU A 390 -0.23 22.64 20.92
CA GLU A 390 0.39 23.97 21.01
C GLU A 390 1.78 24.07 20.35
N GLY A 391 2.04 23.30 19.28
CA GLY A 391 3.31 23.21 18.57
C GLY A 391 4.39 22.40 19.30
N LYS A 392 3.99 21.39 20.09
CA LYS A 392 4.91 20.48 20.80
C LYS A 392 5.53 19.45 19.87
N VAL A 393 4.86 19.10 18.77
CA VAL A 393 5.36 18.24 17.71
C VAL A 393 5.56 19.02 16.40
N ASP A 394 6.21 18.38 15.42
CA ASP A 394 6.45 19.04 14.12
C ASP A 394 5.22 18.91 13.20
N TYR A 395 4.40 17.88 13.43
CA TYR A 395 3.19 17.61 12.68
C TYR A 395 2.22 16.73 13.49
N GLU A 396 0.95 17.12 13.52
CA GLU A 396 -0.15 16.32 14.05
C GLU A 396 -0.87 15.68 12.86
N ILE A 397 -1.10 14.37 12.93
CA ILE A 397 -1.93 13.63 11.98
C ILE A 397 -3.36 13.71 12.52
N PRO A 398 -4.24 14.54 11.93
CA PRO A 398 -5.56 14.78 12.50
C PRO A 398 -6.45 13.60 12.12
N LEU A 399 -6.84 12.82 13.13
CA LEU A 399 -7.67 11.64 12.97
C LEU A 399 -9.04 11.92 13.59
N PHE A 400 -10.10 11.72 12.82
CA PHE A 400 -11.48 11.97 13.24
C PHE A 400 -12.33 10.70 13.15
N ASN A 401 -12.67 10.11 14.30
CA ASN A 401 -13.61 9.01 14.37
C ASN A 401 -15.04 9.51 14.49
N TYR A 402 -15.96 8.87 13.77
CA TYR A 402 -17.40 9.04 13.96
C TYR A 402 -18.00 7.75 14.52
N ALA A 403 -18.34 7.77 15.81
CA ALA A 403 -19.08 6.70 16.45
C ALA A 403 -20.57 7.00 16.37
N VAL A 404 -21.33 6.15 15.67
CA VAL A 404 -22.76 6.39 15.43
C VAL A 404 -23.62 5.25 15.96
N GLY A 405 -24.86 5.57 16.33
CA GLY A 405 -25.81 4.58 16.84
C GLY A 405 -26.32 3.59 15.79
N GLU A 406 -27.03 2.56 16.27
CA GLU A 406 -27.64 1.52 15.43
C GLU A 406 -28.51 2.11 14.31
N GLY A 407 -28.38 1.54 13.10
CA GLY A 407 -29.15 1.94 11.93
C GLY A 407 -28.73 3.28 11.30
N VAL A 408 -27.71 3.96 11.83
CA VAL A 408 -27.10 5.11 11.17
C VAL A 408 -26.08 4.62 10.13
N PRO A 409 -26.20 5.00 8.86
CA PRO A 409 -25.23 4.57 7.83
C PRO A 409 -23.80 5.03 8.14
N THR A 410 -22.83 4.18 7.85
CA THR A 410 -21.41 4.52 7.77
C THR A 410 -20.97 4.51 6.31
N PRO A 411 -20.15 5.48 5.85
CA PRO A 411 -19.69 5.51 4.46
C PRO A 411 -18.65 4.41 4.17
N GLY A 412 -18.01 3.86 5.21
CA GLY A 412 -17.00 2.82 5.15
C GLY A 412 -16.51 2.45 6.55
N LEU A 413 -15.36 1.79 6.65
CA LEU A 413 -14.54 1.67 7.85
C LEU A 413 -13.69 2.92 8.03
N GLY A 414 -13.00 3.38 6.98
CA GLY A 414 -12.11 4.53 7.04
C GLY A 414 -11.83 5.19 5.69
N VAL A 415 -11.17 6.34 5.74
CA VAL A 415 -10.57 7.02 4.60
C VAL A 415 -9.49 8.01 5.05
N ALA A 416 -8.32 7.98 4.42
CA ALA A 416 -7.39 9.10 4.40
C ALA A 416 -7.76 10.03 3.25
N ASP A 417 -8.17 11.26 3.58
CA ASP A 417 -8.70 12.21 2.61
C ASP A 417 -7.65 13.25 2.22
N ASP A 418 -7.90 13.93 1.10
CA ASP A 418 -7.09 15.03 0.64
C ASP A 418 -7.76 16.39 0.89
N ASP A 419 -7.11 17.48 0.50
CA ASP A 419 -7.57 18.85 0.78
C ASP A 419 -8.62 19.39 -0.21
N TYR A 420 -9.08 18.57 -1.16
CA TYR A 420 -10.01 18.89 -2.27
C TYR A 420 -9.54 20.00 -3.21
N VAL A 421 -8.27 20.38 -3.11
CA VAL A 421 -7.70 21.51 -3.85
C VAL A 421 -6.46 21.08 -4.61
N THR A 422 -5.68 20.19 -4.02
CA THR A 422 -4.33 19.89 -4.47
C THR A 422 -4.06 18.39 -4.53
N GLY A 423 -4.82 17.57 -3.79
CA GLY A 423 -4.48 16.17 -3.56
C GLY A 423 -3.41 16.01 -2.48
N THR A 424 -3.16 17.03 -1.66
CA THR A 424 -2.33 16.87 -0.46
C THR A 424 -3.20 16.22 0.60
N GLN A 425 -2.67 15.22 1.30
CA GLN A 425 -3.37 14.61 2.41
C GLN A 425 -3.79 15.67 3.45
N SER A 426 -5.00 15.55 3.98
CA SER A 426 -5.57 16.48 4.94
C SER A 426 -5.81 15.80 6.28
N TYR A 427 -6.77 14.90 6.35
CA TYR A 427 -7.27 14.25 7.56
C TYR A 427 -7.50 12.76 7.34
N VAL A 428 -7.51 12.03 8.45
CA VAL A 428 -7.93 10.62 8.49
C VAL A 428 -9.30 10.54 9.12
N PHE A 429 -10.20 9.77 8.53
CA PHE A 429 -11.53 9.50 9.06
C PHE A 429 -11.68 8.00 9.33
N SER A 430 -12.30 7.66 10.45
CA SER A 430 -12.73 6.28 10.74
C SER A 430 -14.16 6.27 11.26
N PHE A 431 -14.87 5.18 11.03
CA PHE A 431 -16.30 5.07 11.28
C PHE A 431 -16.59 3.79 12.05
N ILE A 432 -17.42 3.91 13.09
CA ILE A 432 -17.82 2.76 13.89
C ILE A 432 -19.30 2.84 14.27
N SER A 433 -19.95 1.68 14.25
CA SER A 433 -21.34 1.49 14.64
C SER A 433 -21.52 0.07 15.21
N PRO A 434 -22.67 -0.24 15.84
CA PRO A 434 -22.98 -1.61 16.25
C PRO A 434 -22.83 -2.65 15.14
N GLU A 435 -23.18 -2.29 13.90
CA GLU A 435 -23.08 -3.17 12.72
C GLU A 435 -21.63 -3.42 12.30
N VAL A 436 -20.77 -2.40 12.39
CA VAL A 436 -19.32 -2.53 12.14
C VAL A 436 -18.67 -3.47 13.17
N VAL A 437 -19.01 -3.29 14.45
CA VAL A 437 -18.54 -4.17 15.54
C VAL A 437 -19.06 -5.59 15.35
N ALA A 438 -20.31 -5.76 14.95
CA ALA A 438 -20.89 -7.08 14.64
C ALA A 438 -20.21 -7.75 13.44
N ALA A 439 -19.67 -6.98 12.49
CA ALA A 439 -18.84 -7.48 11.41
C ALA A 439 -17.42 -7.87 11.86
N GLY A 440 -17.01 -7.50 13.08
CA GLY A 440 -15.72 -7.88 13.68
C GLY A 440 -14.64 -6.81 13.59
N TYR A 441 -14.99 -5.55 13.34
CA TYR A 441 -14.03 -4.45 13.25
C TYR A 441 -14.14 -3.49 14.43
N GLY A 442 -12.99 -3.09 14.97
CA GLY A 442 -12.85 -1.90 15.81
C GLY A 442 -12.26 -0.72 15.05
N LEU A 443 -11.78 0.29 15.78
CA LEU A 443 -11.13 1.46 15.18
C LEU A 443 -9.63 1.24 14.98
N THR A 444 -8.94 0.47 15.84
CA THR A 444 -7.47 0.45 15.85
C THR A 444 -6.87 0.03 14.50
N THR A 445 -7.34 -1.06 13.92
CA THR A 445 -6.82 -1.62 12.66
C THR A 445 -7.10 -0.67 11.50
N THR A 446 -8.33 -0.15 11.43
CA THR A 446 -8.74 0.89 10.50
C THR A 446 -7.86 2.15 10.62
N GLN A 447 -7.61 2.64 11.82
CA GLN A 447 -6.78 3.82 12.05
C GLN A 447 -5.32 3.59 11.60
N ILE A 448 -4.73 2.42 11.87
CA ILE A 448 -3.38 2.11 11.38
C ILE A 448 -3.36 2.12 9.85
N HIS A 449 -4.36 1.50 9.21
CA HIS A 449 -4.50 1.43 7.75
C HIS A 449 -4.57 2.82 7.13
N GLU A 450 -5.51 3.65 7.58
CA GLU A 450 -5.73 4.99 7.02
C GLU A 450 -4.58 5.95 7.33
N VAL A 451 -3.98 5.88 8.51
CA VAL A 451 -2.75 6.64 8.79
C VAL A 451 -1.61 6.15 7.89
N GLY A 452 -1.58 4.86 7.52
CA GLY A 452 -0.69 4.32 6.49
C GLY A 452 -0.82 5.04 5.15
N HIS A 453 -2.06 5.27 4.68
CA HIS A 453 -2.32 6.10 3.51
C HIS A 453 -1.83 7.53 3.69
N HIS A 454 -2.16 8.18 4.82
CA HIS A 454 -1.71 9.55 5.13
C HIS A 454 -0.18 9.70 5.09
N LEU A 455 0.53 8.63 5.42
CA LEU A 455 1.99 8.49 5.36
C LEU A 455 2.52 8.06 3.98
N GLY A 456 1.65 7.96 2.99
CA GLY A 456 1.92 7.77 1.57
C GLY A 456 1.83 6.33 1.07
N MET A 457 1.32 5.38 1.85
CA MET A 457 1.13 4.01 1.37
C MET A 457 -0.10 3.92 0.44
N SER A 458 -0.08 2.94 -0.47
CA SER A 458 -1.20 2.60 -1.34
C SER A 458 -1.70 1.22 -0.99
N HIS A 459 -2.93 0.91 -1.36
CA HIS A 459 -3.39 -0.46 -1.29
C HIS A 459 -2.58 -1.33 -2.25
N PRO A 460 -2.40 -2.62 -1.95
CA PRO A 460 -1.78 -3.55 -2.86
C PRO A 460 -2.77 -4.08 -3.93
N HIS A 461 -3.87 -3.38 -4.20
CA HIS A 461 -4.80 -3.65 -5.32
C HIS A 461 -5.09 -2.41 -6.19
N ASP A 462 -4.59 -1.23 -5.82
CA ASP A 462 -4.67 -0.02 -6.63
C ASP A 462 -3.28 0.59 -6.86
N GLY A 463 -2.98 0.99 -8.09
CA GLY A 463 -1.61 1.36 -8.42
C GLY A 463 -1.47 2.12 -9.72
N TYR A 464 -0.22 2.48 -9.99
CA TYR A 464 0.16 3.22 -11.17
C TYR A 464 1.10 2.40 -12.03
N ASP A 465 0.88 2.34 -13.34
CA ASP A 465 1.85 1.79 -14.30
C ASP A 465 2.52 2.94 -15.04
N SER A 466 3.76 3.27 -14.65
CA SER A 466 4.50 4.38 -15.26
C SER A 466 4.91 4.17 -16.72
N ALA A 467 4.87 2.93 -17.22
CA ALA A 467 5.19 2.64 -18.60
C ALA A 467 4.03 3.00 -19.56
N THR A 468 2.78 2.88 -19.11
CA THR A 468 1.58 3.32 -19.86
C THR A 468 1.01 4.63 -19.37
N GLY A 469 1.37 5.08 -18.17
CA GLY A 469 0.84 6.28 -17.53
C GLY A 469 -0.57 6.10 -16.98
N VAL A 470 -0.95 4.88 -16.62
CA VAL A 470 -2.31 4.52 -16.18
C VAL A 470 -2.33 4.32 -14.68
N ASP A 471 -3.22 5.01 -13.98
CA ASP A 471 -3.67 4.64 -12.63
C ASP A 471 -4.79 3.60 -12.75
N TYR A 472 -4.72 2.51 -12.00
CA TYR A 472 -5.62 1.37 -12.13
C TYR A 472 -6.01 0.82 -10.76
N GLY A 473 -7.19 0.22 -10.70
CA GLY A 473 -7.70 -0.57 -9.58
C GLY A 473 -8.28 -1.89 -10.09
N PRO A 474 -8.93 -2.68 -9.22
CA PRO A 474 -9.41 -4.02 -9.53
C PRO A 474 -10.74 -4.02 -10.28
N ALA A 475 -10.76 -3.47 -11.49
CA ALA A 475 -11.91 -3.47 -12.38
C ALA A 475 -11.51 -3.88 -13.79
N ASN A 476 -12.46 -4.44 -14.56
CA ASN A 476 -12.30 -4.65 -15.99
C ASN A 476 -11.02 -5.45 -16.32
N GLU A 477 -10.18 -4.94 -17.23
CA GLU A 477 -8.95 -5.57 -17.67
C GLU A 477 -7.89 -5.75 -16.56
N PHE A 478 -8.09 -5.15 -15.39
CA PHE A 478 -7.21 -5.25 -14.22
C PHE A 478 -7.81 -6.01 -13.04
N TYR A 479 -9.02 -6.58 -13.12
CA TYR A 479 -9.68 -7.20 -11.96
C TYR A 479 -8.80 -8.20 -11.16
N TYR A 480 -7.95 -8.98 -11.85
CA TYR A 480 -6.98 -9.90 -11.22
C TYR A 480 -5.97 -9.25 -10.25
N VAL A 481 -5.84 -7.91 -10.22
CA VAL A 481 -4.88 -7.24 -9.33
C VAL A 481 -5.27 -7.31 -7.86
N ASN A 482 -6.51 -7.69 -7.54
CA ASN A 482 -6.92 -8.08 -6.18
C ASN A 482 -5.99 -9.12 -5.54
N ALA A 483 -5.31 -9.94 -6.35
CA ALA A 483 -4.31 -10.88 -5.85
C ALA A 483 -3.18 -10.20 -5.03
N GLY A 484 -2.97 -8.89 -5.19
CA GLY A 484 -1.96 -8.18 -4.41
C GLY A 484 -2.33 -7.99 -2.94
N ASP A 485 -3.61 -8.00 -2.56
CA ASP A 485 -4.05 -8.05 -1.15
C ASP A 485 -3.60 -9.33 -0.44
N GLU A 486 -3.28 -10.39 -1.18
CA GLU A 486 -2.80 -11.64 -0.61
C GLU A 486 -1.31 -11.52 -0.22
N ASN A 487 -1.03 -10.68 0.77
CA ASN A 487 0.29 -10.36 1.30
C ASN A 487 0.23 -10.02 2.81
N ASN A 488 1.39 -9.90 3.45
CA ASN A 488 1.54 -9.58 4.89
C ASN A 488 1.54 -8.07 5.15
N SER A 489 0.50 -7.34 4.71
CA SER A 489 0.40 -5.88 4.86
C SER A 489 -0.90 -5.45 5.52
N MET A 490 -0.80 -4.49 6.44
CA MET A 490 -1.92 -3.72 6.96
C MET A 490 -2.65 -2.96 5.86
N MET A 491 -1.99 -2.60 4.76
CA MET A 491 -2.63 -1.94 3.62
C MET A 491 -3.48 -2.90 2.78
N SER A 492 -3.45 -4.20 3.07
CA SER A 492 -4.27 -5.18 2.39
C SER A 492 -5.74 -5.03 2.79
N TYR A 493 -6.63 -5.26 1.83
CA TYR A 493 -8.03 -5.49 2.17
C TYR A 493 -8.32 -6.89 2.69
N ILE A 494 -7.38 -7.84 2.67
CA ILE A 494 -7.46 -9.15 3.32
C ILE A 494 -7.01 -9.06 4.79
N ASP A 495 -7.98 -8.95 5.67
CA ASP A 495 -7.86 -8.62 7.10
C ASP A 495 -7.32 -9.79 7.95
N VAL A 496 -6.10 -10.25 7.67
CA VAL A 496 -5.46 -11.40 8.36
C VAL A 496 -4.07 -11.07 8.94
N ASN A 497 -3.68 -9.80 8.84
CA ASN A 497 -2.39 -9.24 9.26
C ASN A 497 -2.51 -7.74 9.53
N TRP A 498 -1.92 -7.28 10.63
CA TRP A 498 -1.95 -5.90 11.11
C TRP A 498 -0.58 -5.20 11.02
N ASP A 499 0.47 -5.89 10.57
CA ASP A 499 1.80 -5.32 10.32
C ASP A 499 1.93 -4.61 8.97
N PHE A 500 2.81 -3.61 8.88
CA PHE A 500 3.31 -3.16 7.57
C PHE A 500 4.31 -4.15 6.98
N SER A 501 4.07 -4.61 5.76
CA SER A 501 4.91 -5.60 5.08
C SER A 501 6.33 -5.08 4.86
N GLN A 502 7.25 -6.00 4.57
CA GLN A 502 8.60 -5.65 4.14
C GLN A 502 8.59 -4.80 2.86
N PHE A 503 7.56 -4.93 2.02
CA PHE A 503 7.39 -4.12 0.82
C PHE A 503 6.99 -2.69 1.16
N ASP A 504 6.07 -2.50 2.10
CA ASP A 504 5.65 -1.18 2.58
C ASP A 504 6.81 -0.44 3.21
N ARG A 505 7.52 -1.10 4.14
CA ARG A 505 8.71 -0.55 4.82
C ARG A 505 9.79 -0.15 3.80
N ASP A 506 10.06 -1.01 2.81
CA ASP A 506 11.02 -0.70 1.74
C ASP A 506 10.58 0.51 0.89
N ASN A 507 9.31 0.56 0.44
CA ASN A 507 8.81 1.67 -0.37
C ASN A 507 8.80 2.98 0.41
N ASN A 508 8.36 2.98 1.66
CA ASN A 508 8.39 4.16 2.52
C ASN A 508 9.81 4.71 2.69
N ASP A 509 10.80 3.85 3.00
CA ASP A 509 12.20 4.25 3.10
C ASP A 509 12.73 4.80 1.75
N ARG A 510 12.34 4.22 0.61
CA ARG A 510 12.75 4.73 -0.71
C ARG A 510 12.20 6.12 -0.96
N PHE A 511 10.91 6.33 -0.69
CA PHE A 511 10.24 7.62 -0.89
C PHE A 511 10.83 8.68 0.04
N LEU A 512 11.03 8.36 1.32
CA LEU A 512 11.66 9.28 2.28
C LEU A 512 13.11 9.58 1.92
N THR A 513 13.87 8.61 1.39
CA THR A 513 15.22 8.88 0.86
C THR A 513 15.18 9.97 -0.21
N ALA A 514 14.22 9.90 -1.14
CA ALA A 514 14.05 10.87 -2.20
C ALA A 514 13.63 12.25 -1.65
N ALA A 515 12.62 12.28 -0.77
CA ALA A 515 12.12 13.51 -0.16
C ALA A 515 13.20 14.26 0.62
N TYR A 516 13.98 13.58 1.47
CA TYR A 516 15.08 14.22 2.21
C TYR A 516 16.22 14.67 1.30
N TRP A 517 16.52 13.93 0.22
CA TRP A 517 17.50 14.36 -0.77
C TRP A 517 17.03 15.65 -1.46
N GLU A 518 15.78 15.68 -1.91
CA GLU A 518 15.19 16.87 -2.52
C GLU A 518 15.24 18.07 -1.58
N ALA A 519 14.81 17.89 -0.32
CA ALA A 519 14.88 18.94 0.69
C ALA A 519 16.33 19.45 0.88
N ALA A 520 17.32 18.55 0.92
CA ALA A 520 18.74 18.93 1.02
C ALA A 520 19.20 19.75 -0.20
N ASN A 521 18.78 19.36 -1.41
CA ASN A 521 19.07 20.09 -2.64
C ASN A 521 18.47 21.50 -2.61
N ARG A 522 17.20 21.63 -2.19
CA ARG A 522 16.51 22.93 -2.13
C ARG A 522 17.18 23.86 -1.09
N LEU A 523 17.51 23.36 0.10
CA LEU A 523 18.26 24.14 1.10
C LEU A 523 19.65 24.56 0.60
N ALA A 524 20.34 23.68 -0.14
CA ALA A 524 21.67 23.98 -0.65
C ALA A 524 21.67 25.15 -1.66
N ALA A 525 20.55 25.42 -2.34
CA ALA A 525 20.40 26.59 -3.23
C ALA A 525 20.38 27.91 -2.47
N GLN A 526 19.97 27.90 -1.21
CA GLN A 526 19.88 29.10 -0.38
C GLN A 526 21.19 29.44 0.33
N VAL A 527 22.17 28.53 0.31
CA VAL A 527 23.45 28.76 1.02
C VAL A 527 24.15 29.99 0.46
N PRO A 528 24.44 31.01 1.31
CA PRO A 528 25.09 32.23 0.84
C PRO A 528 26.46 31.95 0.22
N ALA A 529 26.81 32.72 -0.82
CA ALA A 529 28.07 32.56 -1.52
C ALA A 529 29.28 32.59 -0.56
N GLY A 530 30.15 31.58 -0.67
CA GLY A 530 31.35 31.44 0.17
C GLY A 530 31.10 30.86 1.57
N LYS A 531 29.86 30.55 1.95
CA LYS A 531 29.52 29.84 3.21
C LYS A 531 29.37 28.34 2.97
N GLY A 532 29.37 27.57 4.07
CA GLY A 532 28.95 26.18 4.07
C GLY A 532 29.81 25.19 3.26
N ARG A 533 30.93 25.57 2.65
CA ARG A 533 31.69 24.72 1.71
C ARG A 533 32.02 23.33 2.25
N THR A 534 32.44 23.22 3.52
CA THR A 534 32.73 21.93 4.15
C THR A 534 31.45 21.12 4.39
N ALA A 535 30.38 21.75 4.87
CA ALA A 535 29.10 21.12 5.11
C ALA A 535 28.45 20.63 3.80
N LEU A 536 28.49 21.42 2.72
CA LEU A 536 27.99 21.03 1.41
C LEU A 536 28.76 19.83 0.82
N LYS A 537 30.09 19.76 1.02
CA LYS A 537 30.88 18.57 0.65
C LYS A 537 30.53 17.34 1.51
N ALA A 538 30.26 17.53 2.79
CA ALA A 538 29.86 16.45 3.68
C ALA A 538 28.46 15.92 3.29
N ALA A 539 27.51 16.81 3.01
CA ALA A 539 26.18 16.47 2.49
C ALA A 539 26.29 15.72 1.16
N ASP A 540 27.12 16.19 0.22
CA ASP A 540 27.39 15.48 -1.04
C ASP A 540 27.90 14.05 -0.83
N ALA A 541 28.84 13.86 0.11
CA ALA A 541 29.36 12.54 0.44
C ALA A 541 28.30 11.64 1.11
N LEU A 542 27.44 12.20 1.96
CA LEU A 542 26.32 11.49 2.57
C LEU A 542 25.30 11.02 1.52
N LEU A 543 24.95 11.88 0.56
CA LEU A 543 24.06 11.54 -0.57
C LEU A 543 24.69 10.50 -1.50
N GLY A 544 26.02 10.55 -1.71
CA GLY A 544 26.75 9.48 -2.39
C GLY A 544 26.67 8.15 -1.65
N GLY A 545 26.75 8.17 -0.32
CA GLY A 545 26.50 7.02 0.54
C GLY A 545 25.06 6.50 0.42
N ALA A 546 24.07 7.41 0.47
CA ALA A 546 22.66 7.08 0.33
C ALA A 546 22.39 6.39 -1.02
N SER A 547 22.93 6.93 -2.12
CA SER A 547 22.82 6.32 -3.45
C SER A 547 23.42 4.91 -3.51
N LYS A 548 24.57 4.68 -2.84
CA LYS A 548 25.19 3.35 -2.77
C LYS A 548 24.34 2.37 -1.96
N ALA A 549 23.81 2.79 -0.82
CA ALA A 549 22.94 1.97 0.02
C ALA A 549 21.62 1.63 -0.70
N PHE A 550 21.01 2.62 -1.37
CA PHE A 550 19.82 2.44 -2.20
C PHE A 550 20.06 1.39 -3.29
N ALA A 551 21.16 1.52 -4.04
CA ALA A 551 21.53 0.53 -5.07
C ALA A 551 21.88 -0.86 -4.49
N ALA A 552 22.19 -0.96 -3.20
CA ALA A 552 22.40 -2.21 -2.49
C ALA A 552 21.12 -2.82 -1.89
N HIS A 553 19.98 -2.11 -1.97
CA HIS A 553 18.69 -2.40 -1.34
C HIS A 553 18.75 -2.33 0.20
N GLU A 554 19.59 -1.46 0.72
CA GLU A 554 19.70 -1.13 2.14
C GLU A 554 18.91 0.17 2.41
N TYR A 555 17.60 0.15 2.19
CA TYR A 555 16.79 1.36 2.13
C TYR A 555 16.74 2.14 3.46
N ARG A 556 16.63 1.45 4.61
CA ARG A 556 16.80 2.09 5.95
C ARG A 556 18.10 2.89 6.07
N ILE A 557 19.22 2.38 5.51
CA ILE A 557 20.52 3.09 5.53
C ILE A 557 20.49 4.27 4.55
N ALA A 558 19.91 4.08 3.36
CA ALA A 558 19.77 5.16 2.37
C ALA A 558 18.99 6.34 2.94
N TYR A 559 17.85 6.06 3.59
CA TYR A 559 17.02 7.06 4.26
C TYR A 559 17.82 7.79 5.34
N ALA A 560 18.43 7.07 6.29
CA ALA A 560 19.19 7.70 7.37
C ALA A 560 20.34 8.59 6.86
N LEU A 561 20.98 8.23 5.75
CA LEU A 561 22.04 9.04 5.15
C LEU A 561 21.49 10.29 4.44
N ALA A 562 20.38 10.19 3.71
CA ALA A 562 19.73 11.32 3.08
C ALA A 562 19.21 12.34 4.12
N GLU A 563 18.58 11.85 5.18
CA GLU A 563 18.15 12.65 6.33
C GLU A 563 19.33 13.42 6.95
N LYS A 564 20.46 12.72 7.18
CA LYS A 564 21.66 13.34 7.73
C LYS A 564 22.26 14.38 6.78
N ALA A 565 22.17 14.18 5.47
CA ALA A 565 22.61 15.15 4.48
C ALA A 565 21.76 16.43 4.57
N TYR A 566 20.44 16.28 4.62
CA TYR A 566 19.51 17.39 4.87
C TYR A 566 19.88 18.17 6.13
N GLY A 567 20.01 17.49 7.29
CA GLY A 567 20.37 18.15 8.55
C GLY A 567 21.75 18.84 8.50
N THR A 568 22.69 18.32 7.70
CA THR A 568 24.01 18.93 7.49
C THR A 568 23.91 20.25 6.71
N VAL A 569 22.99 20.33 5.73
CA VAL A 569 22.75 21.56 4.96
C VAL A 569 21.94 22.57 5.78
N ALA A 570 20.90 22.12 6.47
CA ALA A 570 20.06 22.95 7.34
C ALA A 570 20.86 23.66 8.44
N ALA A 571 21.92 23.03 8.95
CA ALA A 571 22.80 23.62 9.96
C ALA A 571 23.77 24.72 9.42
N ILE A 572 23.76 25.03 8.13
CA ILE A 572 24.64 26.06 7.55
C ILE A 572 24.11 27.46 7.93
N PRO A 573 24.93 28.34 8.52
CA PRO A 573 24.48 29.69 8.88
C PRO A 573 23.96 30.49 7.68
N GLY A 574 22.74 31.01 7.82
CA GLY A 574 22.06 31.83 6.80
C GLY A 574 21.15 31.04 5.85
N VAL A 575 20.97 29.73 6.08
CA VAL A 575 19.89 28.95 5.46
C VAL A 575 18.62 29.13 6.28
N ASP A 576 17.51 29.45 5.62
CA ASP A 576 16.19 29.63 6.23
C ASP A 576 15.27 28.49 5.81
N ALA A 577 15.36 27.38 6.53
CA ALA A 577 14.65 26.16 6.19
C ALA A 577 13.11 26.33 6.35
N ALA A 578 12.68 27.06 7.38
CA ALA A 578 11.27 27.44 7.59
C ALA A 578 10.74 28.41 6.52
N GLY A 579 11.55 29.35 6.05
CA GLY A 579 11.19 30.28 4.97
C GLY A 579 11.11 29.60 3.59
N LEU A 580 12.00 28.63 3.33
CA LEU A 580 11.93 27.80 2.12
C LEU A 580 10.58 27.09 2.05
N ALA A 581 10.26 26.38 3.12
CA ALA A 581 9.02 25.64 3.26
C ALA A 581 7.77 26.47 2.94
N THR A 582 7.69 27.66 3.54
CA THR A 582 6.62 28.63 3.29
C THR A 582 6.53 29.01 1.82
N THR A 583 7.68 29.18 1.16
CA THR A 583 7.75 29.51 -0.28
C THR A 583 7.23 28.35 -1.13
N LEU A 584 7.60 27.11 -0.81
CA LEU A 584 7.16 25.93 -1.57
C LEU A 584 5.65 25.71 -1.47
N LYS A 585 5.10 25.90 -0.26
CA LYS A 585 3.65 25.88 -0.04
C LYS A 585 2.96 26.93 -0.92
N ALA A 586 3.48 28.15 -0.97
CA ALA A 586 2.94 29.22 -1.80
C ALA A 586 3.09 28.98 -3.32
N GLU A 587 4.22 28.45 -3.78
CA GLU A 587 4.46 28.11 -5.21
C GLU A 587 3.52 27.00 -5.70
N ALA A 588 3.34 25.99 -4.85
CA ALA A 588 2.35 24.96 -5.08
C ALA A 588 0.96 25.61 -5.10
N ASP A 589 0.56 26.42 -4.10
CA ASP A 589 -0.76 27.09 -4.04
C ASP A 589 -1.06 27.92 -5.29
N GLN A 590 -0.06 28.61 -5.84
CA GLN A 590 -0.20 29.47 -7.01
C GLN A 590 -0.41 28.66 -8.31
N SER A 591 0.30 27.55 -8.48
CA SER A 591 0.16 26.69 -9.68
C SER A 591 -1.23 26.05 -9.78
N ARG A 592 -1.95 25.97 -8.65
CA ARG A 592 -3.15 25.16 -8.43
C ARG A 592 -4.48 25.89 -8.64
N ARG A 593 -4.48 27.22 -8.76
CA ARG A 593 -5.69 28.03 -9.04
C ARG A 593 -6.20 27.95 -10.50
N THR A 594 -5.86 26.89 -11.24
CA THR A 594 -6.12 26.80 -12.69
C THR A 594 -6.90 25.55 -13.12
N THR A 595 -7.37 24.72 -12.17
CA THR A 595 -8.00 23.42 -12.44
C THR A 595 -9.29 23.27 -11.65
N ASP A 596 -10.41 23.05 -12.35
CA ASP A 596 -11.75 22.80 -11.80
C ASP A 596 -12.00 21.28 -11.73
N LEU A 597 -12.24 20.72 -10.53
CA LEU A 597 -12.64 19.32 -10.34
C LEU A 597 -13.72 19.21 -9.25
N HIS A 598 -14.66 18.27 -9.44
CA HIS A 598 -15.95 18.20 -8.72
C HIS A 598 -16.40 16.76 -8.38
N SER A 599 -15.51 15.78 -8.24
CA SER A 599 -15.89 14.38 -7.94
C SER A 599 -15.14 13.84 -6.72
N PRO A 600 -15.80 13.03 -5.86
CA PRO A 600 -15.14 12.37 -4.74
C PRO A 600 -14.06 11.41 -5.23
N HIS A 601 -12.97 11.29 -4.46
CA HIS A 601 -11.81 10.47 -4.77
C HIS A 601 -12.03 9.08 -4.16
N GLU A 602 -12.16 8.03 -5.00
CA GLU A 602 -12.42 6.67 -4.52
C GLU A 602 -11.13 6.02 -3.98
N PHE A 603 -10.95 6.14 -2.66
CA PHE A 603 -10.09 5.29 -1.81
C PHE A 603 -10.79 5.08 -0.46
N ILE A 604 -12.11 4.86 -0.49
CA ILE A 604 -12.88 4.61 0.73
C ILE A 604 -12.75 3.12 1.05
N ASP A 605 -12.30 2.81 2.26
CA ASP A 605 -12.35 1.47 2.80
C ASP A 605 -13.80 1.15 3.18
N THR A 606 -14.52 0.38 2.34
CA THR A 606 -15.97 0.18 2.50
C THR A 606 -16.36 -1.23 2.93
N LEU A 607 -17.44 -1.32 3.71
CA LEU A 607 -18.22 -2.55 3.94
C LEU A 607 -19.43 -2.65 3.00
N ALA A 608 -19.41 -1.99 1.85
CA ALA A 608 -20.51 -2.05 0.90
C ALA A 608 -20.80 -3.53 0.49
N PRO A 609 -22.05 -3.92 0.20
CA PRO A 609 -22.39 -5.34 -0.05
C PRO A 609 -21.62 -6.02 -1.19
N ASP A 610 -21.08 -5.22 -2.11
CA ASP A 610 -20.21 -5.58 -3.23
C ASP A 610 -18.71 -5.50 -2.90
N SER A 611 -18.33 -4.87 -1.79
CA SER A 611 -16.94 -4.84 -1.30
C SER A 611 -16.47 -6.26 -0.93
N PRO A 612 -15.27 -6.68 -1.34
CA PRO A 612 -14.66 -7.93 -0.90
C PRO A 612 -14.61 -8.07 0.65
N ARG A 613 -14.48 -6.97 1.39
CA ARG A 613 -14.44 -6.97 2.87
C ARG A 613 -15.77 -7.30 3.54
N SER A 614 -16.90 -7.08 2.88
CA SER A 614 -18.24 -7.42 3.41
C SER A 614 -18.62 -8.89 3.16
N GLN A 615 -17.87 -9.59 2.29
CA GLN A 615 -18.13 -10.98 1.96
C GLN A 615 -17.84 -11.93 3.15
N PRO A 616 -18.71 -12.93 3.38
CA PRO A 616 -18.63 -13.86 4.51
C PRO A 616 -17.42 -14.82 4.48
#